data_AF-A0A7I8ENK2-F1
#
_entry.id   AF-A0A7I8ENK2-F1
#
_cell.length_a   1.000
_cell.length_b   1.000
_cell.length_c   1.000
_cell.angle_alpha   90.00
_cell.angle_beta   90.00
_cell.angle_gamma   90.00
#
_symmetry.space_group_name_H-M   'P 1'
#
loop_
_entity.id
_entity.type
_entity.pdbx_description
1 polymer ?
#
loop_
_entity_poly.entity_id
_entity_poly.type
_entity_poly.pdbx_seq_one_letter_code
_entity_poly.pdbx_strand_id
1 'polypeptide(L)'
;MSKVFVIDSVYQPLNPVHPGEARLLLKRDKASVYRMYPFTIILKQVIEQPDVKPLRVKLDPGSKTTGIAVVNDATGEVVFAAELSHRGQAIKMALDDRRAVRRSRRRRKTRYRKPRWSNRKNRKKGWLPPSLESRIANILTWIQRLSRYCPITAISMELVKFDLQQMEHPEIAGVEYQQGTLAGYEIREYLLEKWERQCAYCEAKDIPLQVEHIVPRAKGGTNRISNLALACEKCNTAKGTRDIKDFLRKKPEVLKRIQAQANAPLKDAAAVNATRWLRFV
;
A
#
# COMPACT_ATOMS: atom_id res chain seq x y z
N MET A 1 27.44 8.28 -4.16
CA MET A 1 27.42 7.46 -5.39
C MET A 1 27.38 5.99 -4.96
N SER A 2 26.48 5.17 -5.48
CA SER A 2 26.40 3.75 -5.05
C SER A 2 27.67 2.98 -5.40
N LYS A 3 28.19 2.20 -4.46
CA LYS A 3 29.30 1.29 -4.68
C LYS A 3 28.90 0.12 -5.56
N VAL A 4 29.90 -0.53 -6.15
CA VAL A 4 29.76 -1.72 -6.97
C VAL A 4 29.94 -2.94 -6.10
N PHE A 5 29.01 -3.90 -6.18
CA PHE A 5 29.12 -5.16 -5.46
C PHE A 5 30.19 -6.03 -6.09
N VAL A 6 30.95 -6.75 -5.26
CA VAL A 6 32.04 -7.61 -5.69
C VAL A 6 31.83 -8.98 -5.06
N ILE A 7 31.96 -10.02 -5.88
CA ILE A 7 31.99 -11.41 -5.44
C ILE A 7 33.25 -12.08 -5.99
N ASP A 8 33.70 -13.14 -5.34
CA ASP A 8 34.81 -13.96 -5.86
C ASP A 8 34.32 -15.05 -6.83
N SER A 9 35.25 -15.87 -7.35
CA SER A 9 34.92 -16.96 -8.28
C SER A 9 34.12 -18.11 -7.65
N VAL A 10 34.00 -18.16 -6.32
CA VAL A 10 33.17 -19.11 -5.55
C VAL A 10 31.83 -18.47 -5.14
N TYR A 11 31.53 -17.27 -5.64
CA TYR A 11 30.34 -16.49 -5.31
C TYR A 11 30.26 -16.01 -3.84
N GLN A 12 31.40 -15.94 -3.15
CA GLN A 12 31.49 -15.34 -1.82
C GLN A 12 31.39 -13.81 -1.93
N PRO A 13 30.50 -13.16 -1.14
CA PRO A 13 30.36 -11.71 -1.15
C PRO A 13 31.55 -11.03 -0.48
N LEU A 14 32.12 -10.03 -1.17
CA LEU A 14 33.23 -9.21 -0.71
C LEU A 14 32.76 -7.78 -0.39
N ASN A 15 33.68 -6.96 0.11
CA ASN A 15 33.42 -5.54 0.35
C ASN A 15 33.08 -4.83 -0.96
N PRO A 16 31.97 -4.07 -1.04
CA PRO A 16 31.66 -3.27 -2.21
C PRO A 16 32.70 -2.17 -2.42
N VAL A 17 33.08 -1.93 -3.68
CA VAL A 17 34.17 -1.03 -4.07
C VAL A 17 33.64 0.24 -4.74
N HIS A 18 34.47 1.28 -4.79
CA HIS A 18 34.12 2.49 -5.52
C HIS A 18 34.02 2.19 -7.03
N PRO A 19 33.08 2.80 -7.79
CA PRO A 19 32.94 2.54 -9.24
C PRO A 19 34.23 2.73 -10.06
N GLY A 20 35.12 3.63 -9.62
CA GLY A 20 36.44 3.81 -10.24
C GLY A 20 37.35 2.58 -10.10
N GLU A 21 37.35 1.94 -8.94
CA GLU A 21 38.10 0.72 -8.68
C GLU A 21 37.50 -0.47 -9.45
N ALA A 22 36.18 -0.61 -9.45
CA ALA A 22 35.50 -1.61 -10.27
C ALA A 22 35.87 -1.48 -11.77
N ARG A 23 35.92 -0.25 -12.29
CA ARG A 23 36.34 0.01 -13.67
C ARG A 23 37.80 -0.39 -13.90
N LEU A 24 38.68 -0.15 -12.93
CA LEU A 24 40.09 -0.55 -13.02
C LEU A 24 40.23 -2.07 -13.06
N LEU A 25 39.49 -2.80 -12.22
CA LEU A 25 39.48 -4.26 -12.19
C LEU A 25 38.99 -4.86 -13.52
N LEU A 26 37.94 -4.28 -14.11
CA LEU A 26 37.43 -4.67 -15.42
C LEU A 26 38.43 -4.36 -16.54
N LYS A 27 39.04 -3.17 -16.56
CA LYS A 27 40.04 -2.78 -17.56
C LYS A 27 41.30 -3.65 -17.52
N ARG A 28 41.70 -4.10 -16.33
CA ARG A 28 42.85 -4.99 -16.11
C ARG A 28 42.50 -6.47 -16.26
N ASP A 29 41.28 -6.78 -16.71
CA ASP A 29 40.79 -8.15 -16.92
C ASP A 29 40.87 -9.05 -15.67
N LYS A 30 40.88 -8.45 -14.47
CA LYS A 30 40.89 -9.16 -13.18
C LYS A 30 39.48 -9.55 -12.71
N ALA A 31 38.47 -8.91 -13.29
CA ALA A 31 37.07 -9.13 -12.98
C ALA A 31 36.23 -9.15 -14.25
N SER A 32 35.02 -9.72 -14.16
CA SER A 32 34.03 -9.70 -15.23
C SER A 32 32.68 -9.23 -14.69
N VAL A 33 31.81 -8.72 -15.57
CA VAL A 33 30.46 -8.30 -15.14
C VAL A 33 29.63 -9.54 -14.87
N TYR A 34 29.13 -9.68 -13.64
CA TYR A 34 28.27 -10.79 -13.24
C TYR A 34 26.79 -10.45 -13.40
N ARG A 35 26.39 -9.25 -12.96
CA ARG A 35 25.01 -8.75 -13.06
C ARG A 35 25.00 -7.25 -13.31
N MET A 36 24.02 -6.81 -14.10
CA MET A 36 23.80 -5.39 -14.36
C MET A 36 23.01 -4.70 -13.23
N TYR A 37 22.12 -5.41 -12.53
CA TYR A 37 21.31 -4.82 -11.47
C TYR A 37 21.01 -5.79 -10.30
N PRO A 38 21.43 -5.46 -9.06
CA PRO A 38 22.38 -4.39 -8.77
C PRO A 38 23.73 -4.67 -9.48
N PHE A 39 24.45 -3.61 -9.88
CA PHE A 39 25.68 -3.77 -10.65
C PHE A 39 26.72 -4.51 -9.82
N THR A 40 27.11 -5.69 -10.30
CA THR A 40 27.93 -6.65 -9.56
C THR A 40 29.00 -7.20 -10.49
N ILE A 41 30.25 -7.17 -10.03
CA ILE A 41 31.39 -7.78 -10.72
C ILE A 41 31.82 -9.05 -9.98
N ILE A 42 32.34 -10.01 -10.73
CA ILE A 42 32.96 -11.24 -10.21
C ILE A 42 34.46 -11.20 -10.45
N LEU A 43 35.25 -11.47 -9.42
CA LEU A 43 36.69 -11.62 -9.55
C LEU A 43 37.03 -12.98 -10.18
N LYS A 44 38.10 -13.04 -10.97
CA LYS A 44 38.57 -14.30 -11.58
C LYS A 44 39.36 -15.20 -10.61
N GLN A 45 39.62 -14.72 -9.41
CA GLN A 45 40.38 -15.41 -8.37
C GLN A 45 39.51 -15.62 -7.13
N VAL A 46 39.83 -16.67 -6.39
CA VAL A 46 39.28 -16.93 -5.06
C VAL A 46 40.02 -16.05 -4.06
N ILE A 47 39.33 -15.53 -3.06
CA ILE A 47 39.97 -14.89 -1.91
C ILE A 47 39.77 -15.82 -0.71
N GLU A 48 40.83 -16.49 -0.27
CA GLU A 48 40.75 -17.55 0.76
C GLU A 48 40.36 -17.00 2.15
N GLN A 49 40.82 -15.80 2.51
CA GLN A 49 40.51 -15.15 3.78
C GLN A 49 40.13 -13.68 3.56
N PRO A 50 38.89 -13.41 3.11
CA PRO A 50 38.47 -12.06 2.85
C PRO A 50 38.13 -11.33 4.15
N ASP A 51 38.82 -10.22 4.43
CA ASP A 51 38.45 -9.30 5.51
C ASP A 51 37.20 -8.50 5.11
N VAL A 52 36.03 -9.08 5.35
CA VAL A 52 34.72 -8.49 5.03
C VAL A 52 34.20 -7.64 6.19
N LYS A 53 33.83 -6.40 5.88
CA LYS A 53 33.22 -5.50 6.86
C LYS A 53 31.73 -5.79 6.94
N PRO A 54 31.16 -5.96 8.16
CA PRO A 54 29.75 -6.21 8.32
C PRO A 54 28.93 -4.99 7.85
N LEU A 55 27.89 -5.25 7.07
CA LEU A 55 27.00 -4.21 6.55
C LEU A 55 25.57 -4.40 7.07
N ARG A 56 24.86 -3.29 7.19
CA ARG A 56 23.46 -3.26 7.65
C ARG A 56 22.55 -2.78 6.52
N VAL A 57 21.41 -3.45 6.36
CA VAL A 57 20.33 -2.95 5.50
C VAL A 57 19.36 -2.13 6.35
N LYS A 58 19.13 -0.88 5.96
CA LYS A 58 18.09 -0.02 6.52
C LYS A 58 16.91 0.05 5.54
N LEU A 59 15.71 -0.16 6.08
CA LEU A 59 14.45 -0.18 5.33
C LEU A 59 13.55 0.94 5.85
N ASP A 60 13.02 1.74 4.92
CA ASP A 60 11.99 2.75 5.19
C ASP A 60 10.71 2.36 4.42
N PRO A 61 9.76 1.66 5.07
CA PRO A 61 8.56 1.16 4.42
C PRO A 61 7.47 2.23 4.26
N GLY A 62 7.32 2.74 3.04
CA GLY A 62 6.20 3.61 2.65
C GLY A 62 5.03 2.87 1.98
N SER A 63 3.93 3.61 1.77
CA SER A 63 2.69 3.07 1.16
C SER A 63 2.82 2.81 -0.36
N LYS A 64 3.66 3.59 -1.05
CA LYS A 64 3.90 3.53 -2.50
C LYS A 64 5.31 3.07 -2.85
N THR A 65 6.29 3.51 -2.07
CA THR A 65 7.70 3.21 -2.26
C THR A 65 8.29 2.73 -0.94
N THR A 66 9.32 1.89 -1.00
CA THR A 66 10.16 1.55 0.16
C THR A 66 11.58 1.98 -0.13
N GLY A 67 12.15 2.81 0.75
CA GLY A 67 13.56 3.13 0.74
C GLY A 67 14.38 1.94 1.23
N ILE A 68 15.45 1.62 0.51
CA ILE A 68 16.41 0.58 0.89
C ILE A 68 17.80 1.20 0.85
N ALA A 69 18.52 1.13 1.97
CA ALA A 69 19.91 1.57 2.05
C ALA A 69 20.78 0.46 2.66
N VAL A 70 21.95 0.22 2.07
CA VAL A 70 23.01 -0.60 2.66
C VAL A 70 24.05 0.36 3.22
N VAL A 71 24.35 0.23 4.50
CA VAL A 71 25.27 1.12 5.22
C VAL A 71 26.35 0.34 5.94
N ASN A 72 27.52 0.94 6.05
CA ASN A 72 28.56 0.50 6.95
C ASN A 72 28.40 1.27 8.27
N ASP A 73 28.00 0.59 9.35
CA ASP A 73 27.78 1.25 10.64
C ASP A 73 29.08 1.80 11.25
N ALA A 74 30.23 1.18 10.97
CA ALA A 74 31.52 1.61 11.53
C ALA A 74 32.03 2.91 10.89
N THR A 75 31.77 3.12 9.60
CA THR A 75 32.22 4.32 8.87
C THR A 75 31.12 5.35 8.65
N GLY A 76 29.84 4.99 8.86
CA GLY A 76 28.69 5.82 8.52
C GLY A 76 28.41 5.94 7.02
N GLU A 77 29.16 5.20 6.18
CA GLU A 77 29.08 5.34 4.72
C GLU A 77 27.88 4.59 4.14
N VAL A 78 27.15 5.25 3.23
CA VAL A 78 26.09 4.62 2.44
C VAL A 78 26.71 3.91 1.23
N VAL A 79 26.69 2.59 1.28
CA VAL A 79 27.24 1.69 0.24
C VAL A 79 26.31 1.64 -0.97
N PHE A 80 25.01 1.53 -0.74
CA PHE A 80 24.01 1.39 -1.79
C PHE A 80 22.70 2.01 -1.31
N ALA A 81 21.99 2.69 -2.20
CA ALA A 81 20.65 3.18 -1.95
C ALA A 81 19.75 2.89 -3.16
N ALA A 82 18.51 2.51 -2.89
CA ALA A 82 17.50 2.28 -3.92
C ALA A 82 16.10 2.57 -3.38
N GLU A 83 15.20 2.92 -4.30
CA GLU A 83 13.77 3.04 -4.03
C GLU A 83 13.02 1.90 -4.71
N LEU A 84 12.35 1.08 -3.90
CA LEU A 84 11.50 0.00 -4.39
C LEU A 84 10.07 0.53 -4.60
N SER A 85 9.65 0.66 -5.86
CA SER A 85 8.28 1.03 -6.21
C SER A 85 7.30 -0.14 -6.06
N HIS A 86 6.25 0.03 -5.28
CA HIS A 86 5.24 -0.99 -5.03
C HIS A 86 4.14 -1.01 -6.07
N ARG A 87 3.78 -2.21 -6.53
CA ARG A 87 2.66 -2.42 -7.48
C ARG A 87 1.31 -2.68 -6.79
N GLY A 88 1.21 -2.45 -5.48
CA GLY A 88 0.02 -2.80 -4.69
C GLY A 88 -1.27 -2.17 -5.22
N GLN A 89 -1.22 -0.92 -5.69
CA GLN A 89 -2.39 -0.23 -6.26
C GLN A 89 -2.83 -0.87 -7.59
N ALA A 90 -1.90 -1.16 -8.49
CA ALA A 90 -2.19 -1.82 -9.76
C ALA A 90 -2.76 -3.24 -9.53
N ILE A 91 -2.20 -3.99 -8.58
CA ILE A 91 -2.72 -5.31 -8.18
C ILE A 91 -4.15 -5.20 -7.67
N LYS A 92 -4.43 -4.22 -6.81
CA LYS A 92 -5.78 -3.96 -6.31
C LYS A 92 -6.75 -3.65 -7.45
N MET A 93 -6.38 -2.77 -8.37
CA MET A 93 -7.21 -2.43 -9.54
C MET A 93 -7.51 -3.68 -10.37
N ALA A 94 -6.49 -4.48 -10.70
CA ALA A 94 -6.68 -5.73 -11.45
C ALA A 94 -7.54 -6.77 -10.69
N LEU A 95 -7.53 -6.77 -9.35
CA LEU A 95 -8.43 -7.61 -8.54
C LEU A 95 -9.87 -7.09 -8.57
N ASP A 96 -10.05 -5.78 -8.54
CA ASP A 96 -11.36 -5.12 -8.64
C ASP A 96 -11.98 -5.30 -10.03
N ASP A 97 -11.20 -5.21 -11.11
CA ASP A 97 -11.64 -5.49 -12.48
C ASP A 97 -12.10 -6.94 -12.62
N ARG A 98 -11.27 -7.89 -12.17
CA ARG A 98 -11.64 -9.31 -12.13
C ARG A 98 -12.89 -9.54 -11.30
N ARG A 99 -13.09 -8.80 -10.22
CA ARG A 99 -14.30 -8.88 -9.39
C ARG A 99 -15.52 -8.32 -10.13
N ALA A 100 -15.38 -7.21 -10.84
CA ALA A 100 -16.44 -6.60 -11.64
C ALA A 100 -16.91 -7.53 -12.77
N VAL A 101 -15.97 -8.12 -13.54
CA VAL A 101 -16.28 -9.09 -14.60
C VAL A 101 -17.04 -10.29 -14.04
N ARG A 102 -16.58 -10.86 -12.92
CA ARG A 102 -17.27 -11.99 -12.25
C ARG A 102 -18.69 -11.61 -11.80
N ARG A 103 -18.88 -10.39 -11.27
CA ARG A 103 -20.21 -9.88 -10.87
C ARG A 103 -21.13 -9.72 -12.07
N SER A 104 -20.66 -9.09 -13.15
CA SER A 104 -21.43 -8.92 -14.40
C SER A 104 -21.87 -10.27 -14.97
N ARG A 105 -20.94 -11.24 -15.05
CA ARG A 105 -21.26 -12.60 -15.53
C ARG A 105 -22.33 -13.26 -14.67
N ARG A 106 -22.21 -13.19 -13.33
CA ARG A 106 -23.21 -13.78 -12.41
C ARG A 106 -24.57 -13.11 -12.57
N ARG A 107 -24.63 -11.78 -12.64
CA ARG A 107 -25.89 -11.05 -12.89
C ARG A 107 -26.58 -11.52 -14.17
N ARG A 108 -25.82 -11.71 -15.26
CA ARG A 108 -26.36 -12.12 -16.57
C ARG A 108 -26.70 -13.61 -16.68
N LYS A 109 -25.96 -14.49 -16.02
CA LYS A 109 -26.00 -15.94 -16.28
C LYS A 109 -26.44 -16.80 -15.08
N THR A 110 -26.60 -16.24 -13.89
CA THR A 110 -26.89 -17.02 -12.68
C THR A 110 -28.01 -16.39 -11.84
N ARG A 111 -29.21 -16.25 -12.43
CA ARG A 111 -30.38 -15.57 -11.84
C ARG A 111 -30.79 -16.10 -10.46
N TYR A 112 -30.65 -17.41 -10.22
CA TYR A 112 -31.06 -18.06 -8.96
C TYR A 112 -29.90 -18.60 -8.12
N ARG A 113 -28.64 -18.23 -8.41
CA ARG A 113 -27.49 -18.77 -7.67
C ARG A 113 -27.32 -18.08 -6.33
N LYS A 114 -27.65 -18.78 -5.24
CA LYS A 114 -27.43 -18.30 -3.86
C LYS A 114 -25.96 -17.90 -3.60
N PRO A 115 -25.70 -16.83 -2.83
CA PRO A 115 -24.36 -16.44 -2.45
C PRO A 115 -23.70 -17.49 -1.54
N ARG A 116 -22.53 -17.99 -1.94
CA ARG A 116 -21.74 -18.94 -1.13
C ARG A 116 -20.77 -18.18 -0.23
N TRP A 117 -21.23 -17.78 0.95
CA TRP A 117 -20.43 -17.05 1.94
C TRP A 117 -19.32 -17.92 2.55
N SER A 118 -19.58 -19.21 2.74
CA SER A 118 -18.63 -20.19 3.29
C SER A 118 -17.33 -20.28 2.47
N ASN A 119 -17.41 -20.14 1.14
CA ASN A 119 -16.25 -20.18 0.24
C ASN A 119 -15.36 -18.92 0.32
N ARG A 120 -15.77 -17.90 1.09
CA ARG A 120 -14.99 -16.68 1.30
C ARG A 120 -14.13 -16.74 2.56
N LYS A 121 -14.21 -17.82 3.33
CA LYS A 121 -13.34 -18.08 4.50
C LYS A 121 -11.97 -18.56 4.02
N ASN A 122 -11.16 -17.66 3.48
CA ASN A 122 -9.70 -17.83 3.53
C ASN A 122 -9.21 -16.91 4.65
N ARG A 123 -9.12 -17.48 5.86
CA ARG A 123 -8.67 -16.80 7.08
C ARG A 123 -7.67 -17.69 7.82
N LYS A 124 -6.67 -18.23 7.11
CA LYS A 124 -5.48 -18.73 7.80
C LYS A 124 -4.92 -17.58 8.64
N LYS A 125 -4.50 -17.86 9.88
CA LYS A 125 -3.88 -16.85 10.76
C LYS A 125 -2.70 -16.23 10.01
N GLY A 126 -2.67 -14.90 9.90
CA GLY A 126 -1.64 -14.17 9.14
C GLY A 126 -1.94 -13.96 7.64
N TRP A 127 -3.14 -14.29 7.15
CA TRP A 127 -3.50 -13.98 5.76
C TRP A 127 -3.47 -12.48 5.49
N LEU A 128 -2.78 -12.09 4.42
CA LEU A 128 -2.75 -10.72 3.91
C LEU A 128 -3.41 -10.64 2.54
N PRO A 129 -4.05 -9.50 2.21
CA PRO A 129 -4.49 -9.24 0.85
C PRO A 129 -3.31 -9.31 -0.14
N PRO A 130 -3.50 -9.84 -1.36
CA PRO A 130 -2.41 -10.00 -2.34
C PRO A 130 -1.66 -8.69 -2.66
N SER A 131 -2.35 -7.55 -2.59
CA SER A 131 -1.75 -6.23 -2.80
C SER A 131 -0.78 -5.82 -1.69
N LEU A 132 -1.02 -6.28 -0.45
CA LEU A 132 -0.11 -6.06 0.68
C LEU A 132 0.99 -7.12 0.68
N GLU A 133 0.63 -8.38 0.51
CA GLU A 133 1.57 -9.51 0.40
C GLU A 133 2.66 -9.27 -0.65
N SER A 134 2.29 -8.76 -1.83
CA SER A 134 3.25 -8.41 -2.89
C SER A 134 4.29 -7.37 -2.44
N ARG A 135 3.91 -6.40 -1.59
CA ARG A 135 4.87 -5.37 -1.11
C ARG A 135 5.97 -6.03 -0.28
N ILE A 136 5.57 -6.93 0.60
CA ILE A 136 6.43 -7.66 1.51
C ILE A 136 7.34 -8.59 0.73
N ALA A 137 6.77 -9.38 -0.17
CA ALA A 137 7.51 -10.30 -1.01
C ALA A 137 8.56 -9.56 -1.87
N ASN A 138 8.23 -8.38 -2.37
CA ASN A 138 9.18 -7.56 -3.14
C ASN A 138 10.35 -7.07 -2.26
N ILE A 139 10.07 -6.61 -1.03
CA ILE A 139 11.11 -6.19 -0.07
C ILE A 139 12.01 -7.38 0.26
N LEU A 140 11.43 -8.53 0.63
CA LEU A 140 12.17 -9.76 0.92
C LEU A 140 13.04 -10.20 -0.25
N THR A 141 12.51 -10.15 -1.47
CA THR A 141 13.27 -10.47 -2.69
C THR A 141 14.50 -9.58 -2.84
N TRP A 142 14.37 -8.29 -2.52
CA TRP A 142 15.47 -7.34 -2.57
C TRP A 142 16.50 -7.56 -1.47
N ILE A 143 16.07 -7.80 -0.24
CA ILE A 143 16.97 -8.14 0.87
C ILE A 143 17.76 -9.40 0.53
N GLN A 144 17.08 -10.48 0.15
CA GLN A 144 17.74 -11.74 -0.24
C GLN A 144 18.70 -11.55 -1.41
N ARG A 145 18.35 -10.69 -2.38
CA ARG A 145 19.22 -10.37 -3.51
C ARG A 145 20.47 -9.62 -3.06
N LEU A 146 20.34 -8.62 -2.18
CA LEU A 146 21.48 -7.87 -1.66
C LEU A 146 22.37 -8.75 -0.78
N SER A 147 21.80 -9.62 0.06
CA SER A 147 22.55 -10.56 0.92
C SER A 147 23.40 -11.56 0.12
N ARG A 148 23.07 -11.81 -1.15
CA ARG A 148 23.90 -12.66 -2.04
C ARG A 148 25.17 -11.97 -2.53
N TYR A 149 25.21 -10.63 -2.54
CA TYR A 149 26.30 -9.87 -3.16
C TYR A 149 27.04 -8.97 -2.17
N CYS A 150 26.65 -9.01 -0.90
CA CYS A 150 27.11 -8.09 0.12
C CYS A 150 27.05 -8.77 1.49
N PRO A 151 28.08 -8.63 2.35
CA PRO A 151 28.11 -9.23 3.70
C PRO A 151 27.16 -8.51 4.65
N ILE A 152 25.85 -8.77 4.52
CA ILE A 152 24.82 -8.19 5.37
C ILE A 152 24.66 -9.01 6.64
N THR A 153 24.89 -8.41 7.80
CA THR A 153 24.79 -9.06 9.11
C THR A 153 23.60 -8.57 9.94
N ALA A 154 23.06 -7.40 9.61
CA ALA A 154 21.94 -6.81 10.33
C ALA A 154 20.92 -6.15 9.39
N ILE A 155 19.65 -6.16 9.82
CA ILE A 155 18.56 -5.43 9.17
C ILE A 155 17.96 -4.49 10.21
N SER A 156 17.68 -3.26 9.81
CA SER A 156 16.93 -2.29 10.60
C SER A 156 15.79 -1.74 9.76
N MET A 157 14.61 -1.66 10.35
CA MET A 157 13.42 -1.14 9.67
C MET A 157 12.76 -0.10 10.55
N GLU A 158 12.32 0.99 9.93
CA GLU A 158 11.45 1.95 10.60
C GLU A 158 10.05 1.36 10.83
N LEU A 159 9.61 1.33 12.09
CA LEU A 159 8.28 0.84 12.46
C LEU A 159 7.28 1.99 12.46
N VAL A 160 6.82 2.38 11.28
CA VAL A 160 5.83 3.45 11.13
C VAL A 160 4.47 3.03 11.70
N LYS A 161 3.94 3.83 12.63
CA LYS A 161 2.59 3.69 13.20
C LYS A 161 1.81 4.98 12.96
N PHE A 162 0.71 4.86 12.24
CA PHE A 162 -0.27 5.93 12.11
C PHE A 162 -1.43 5.69 13.07
N ASP A 163 -1.74 6.68 13.90
CA ASP A 163 -3.00 6.70 14.64
C ASP A 163 -4.08 7.29 13.75
N LEU A 164 -4.89 6.43 13.14
CA LEU A 164 -5.89 6.88 12.17
C LEU A 164 -6.98 7.75 12.81
N GLN A 165 -7.24 7.59 14.10
CA GLN A 165 -8.29 8.31 14.81
C GLN A 165 -7.81 9.71 15.20
N GLN A 166 -6.60 9.83 15.75
CA GLN A 166 -5.97 11.14 15.97
C GLN A 166 -5.64 11.87 14.66
N MET A 167 -5.35 11.17 13.57
CA MET A 167 -5.15 11.81 12.27
C MET A 167 -6.43 12.43 11.69
N GLU A 168 -7.61 11.85 11.97
CA GLU A 168 -8.90 12.42 11.57
C GLU A 168 -9.35 13.51 12.57
N HIS A 169 -9.08 13.33 13.87
CA HIS A 169 -9.44 14.25 14.95
C HIS A 169 -8.28 14.41 15.94
N PRO A 170 -7.39 15.41 15.77
CA PRO A 170 -6.16 15.55 16.58
C PRO A 170 -6.38 15.71 18.09
N GLU A 171 -7.51 16.31 18.47
CA GLU A 171 -7.83 16.62 19.87
C GLU A 171 -8.62 15.50 20.57
N ILE A 172 -8.90 14.38 19.89
CA ILE A 172 -9.74 13.30 20.44
C ILE A 172 -9.05 12.60 21.61
N ALA A 173 -9.77 12.49 22.74
CA ALA A 173 -9.23 11.95 23.99
C ALA A 173 -10.27 11.12 24.77
N GLY A 174 -9.79 10.38 25.78
CA GLY A 174 -10.65 9.68 26.74
C GLY A 174 -11.61 8.65 26.10
N VAL A 175 -12.89 8.74 26.46
CA VAL A 175 -13.93 7.79 26.03
C VAL A 175 -14.19 7.89 24.52
N GLU A 176 -14.15 9.09 23.96
CA GLU A 176 -14.36 9.33 22.52
C GLU A 176 -13.25 8.68 21.66
N TYR A 177 -12.04 8.58 22.20
CA TYR A 177 -10.97 7.85 21.53
C TYR A 177 -11.29 6.34 21.46
N GLN A 178 -11.88 5.76 22.51
CA GLN A 178 -12.23 4.33 22.52
C GLN A 178 -13.50 4.04 21.71
N GLN A 179 -14.41 5.00 21.66
CA GLN A 179 -15.69 4.92 20.99
C GLN A 179 -15.64 5.61 19.63
N GLY A 180 -15.36 4.83 18.57
CA GLY A 180 -15.39 5.36 17.21
C GLY A 180 -16.78 5.85 16.78
N THR A 181 -16.87 6.50 15.63
CA THR A 181 -18.08 7.15 15.08
C THR A 181 -19.37 6.31 15.06
N LEU A 182 -19.26 4.97 15.07
CA LEU A 182 -20.40 4.05 15.06
C LEU A 182 -20.63 3.33 16.39
N ALA A 183 -19.97 3.75 17.47
CA ALA A 183 -20.19 3.17 18.79
C ALA A 183 -21.67 3.33 19.18
N GLY A 184 -22.40 2.21 19.27
CA GLY A 184 -23.83 2.22 19.58
C GLY A 184 -24.77 2.50 18.41
N TYR A 185 -24.28 2.65 17.17
CA TYR A 185 -25.10 2.93 15.99
C TYR A 185 -24.97 1.89 14.88
N GLU A 186 -26.09 1.53 14.26
CA GLU A 186 -26.05 0.91 12.94
C GLU A 186 -25.67 1.94 11.86
N ILE A 187 -24.97 1.51 10.81
CA ILE A 187 -24.50 2.41 9.74
C ILE A 187 -25.68 3.21 9.13
N ARG A 188 -26.83 2.56 8.97
CA ARG A 188 -28.02 3.21 8.38
C ARG A 188 -28.60 4.27 9.32
N GLU A 189 -28.65 3.99 10.61
CA GLU A 189 -29.17 4.92 11.64
C GLU A 189 -28.28 6.15 11.73
N TYR A 190 -26.97 5.95 11.82
CA TYR A 190 -26.00 7.04 11.78
C TYR A 190 -26.16 7.93 10.54
N LEU A 191 -26.36 7.33 9.36
CA LEU A 191 -26.57 8.08 8.13
C LEU A 191 -27.91 8.83 8.11
N LEU A 192 -28.96 8.27 8.71
CA LEU A 192 -30.26 8.95 8.84
C LEU A 192 -30.14 10.19 9.71
N GLU A 193 -29.39 10.12 10.80
CA GLU A 193 -29.16 11.28 11.67
C GLU A 193 -28.23 12.31 11.01
N LYS A 194 -27.07 11.86 10.50
CA LYS A 194 -26.09 12.73 9.83
C LYS A 194 -26.70 13.55 8.70
N TRP A 195 -27.60 12.94 7.94
CA TRP A 195 -28.23 13.57 6.78
C TRP A 195 -29.64 14.04 7.06
N GLU A 196 -30.03 14.24 8.32
CA GLU A 196 -31.34 14.81 8.74
C GLU A 196 -32.54 14.12 8.07
N ARG A 197 -32.44 12.81 7.82
CA ARG A 197 -33.44 11.99 7.13
C ARG A 197 -33.91 12.57 5.79
N GLN A 198 -33.04 13.29 5.08
CA GLN A 198 -33.29 13.88 3.77
C GLN A 198 -32.31 13.38 2.70
N CYS A 199 -32.72 13.50 1.44
CA CYS A 199 -31.84 13.25 0.31
C CYS A 199 -30.71 14.29 0.29
N ALA A 200 -29.45 13.87 0.26
CA ALA A 200 -28.27 14.75 0.23
C ALA A 200 -28.27 15.71 -0.97
N TYR A 201 -28.92 15.34 -2.07
CA TYR A 201 -28.89 16.06 -3.35
C TYR A 201 -30.10 16.95 -3.62
N CYS A 202 -31.30 16.50 -3.24
CA CYS A 202 -32.55 17.20 -3.52
C CYS A 202 -33.36 17.54 -2.27
N GLU A 203 -32.87 17.20 -1.08
CA GLU A 203 -33.43 17.55 0.24
C GLU A 203 -34.85 17.02 0.50
N ALA A 204 -35.36 16.17 -0.39
CA ALA A 204 -36.64 15.52 -0.20
C ALA A 204 -36.61 14.66 1.08
N LYS A 205 -37.64 14.85 1.91
CA LYS A 205 -37.93 14.15 3.17
C LYS A 205 -39.09 13.18 2.96
N ASP A 206 -39.32 12.30 3.95
CA ASP A 206 -40.48 11.40 4.02
C ASP A 206 -40.66 10.49 2.80
N ILE A 207 -39.54 10.11 2.19
CA ILE A 207 -39.47 9.19 1.06
C ILE A 207 -38.47 8.07 1.32
N PRO A 208 -38.58 6.92 0.63
CA PRO A 208 -37.59 5.86 0.74
C PRO A 208 -36.18 6.34 0.33
N LEU A 209 -35.27 6.37 1.30
CA LEU A 209 -33.86 6.73 1.09
C LEU A 209 -32.96 5.50 0.99
N GLN A 210 -32.00 5.59 0.07
CA GLN A 210 -30.97 4.59 -0.20
C GLN A 210 -29.62 5.10 0.30
N VAL A 211 -28.78 4.17 0.77
CA VAL A 211 -27.39 4.47 1.09
C VAL A 211 -26.61 4.54 -0.23
N GLU A 212 -26.04 5.70 -0.50
CA GLU A 212 -25.29 5.99 -1.70
C GLU A 212 -23.81 6.26 -1.40
N HIS A 213 -22.94 5.94 -2.37
CA HIS A 213 -21.54 6.35 -2.34
C HIS A 213 -21.34 7.71 -3.01
N ILE A 214 -20.85 8.71 -2.25
CA ILE A 214 -20.50 10.05 -2.75
C ILE A 214 -19.52 9.93 -3.91
N VAL A 215 -18.36 9.30 -3.68
CA VAL A 215 -17.46 8.80 -4.73
C VAL A 215 -17.96 7.41 -5.13
N PRO A 216 -18.38 7.18 -6.39
CA PRO A 216 -18.89 5.87 -6.81
C PRO A 216 -17.88 4.75 -6.61
N ARG A 217 -18.37 3.56 -6.25
CA ARG A 217 -17.52 2.35 -6.14
C ARG A 217 -16.78 2.02 -7.44
N ALA A 218 -17.40 2.29 -8.59
CA ALA A 218 -16.79 2.10 -9.91
C ALA A 218 -15.55 2.99 -10.11
N LYS A 219 -15.48 4.13 -9.42
CA LYS A 219 -14.35 5.07 -9.41
C LYS A 219 -13.48 4.95 -8.15
N GLY A 220 -13.55 3.81 -7.45
CA GLY A 220 -12.70 3.54 -6.28
C GLY A 220 -13.22 4.04 -4.93
N GLY A 221 -14.48 4.49 -4.87
CA GLY A 221 -15.14 4.88 -3.62
C GLY A 221 -15.14 3.78 -2.55
N THR A 222 -14.91 4.18 -1.30
CA THR A 222 -14.87 3.26 -0.15
C THR A 222 -16.23 3.13 0.54
N ASN A 223 -16.40 2.13 1.40
CA ASN A 223 -17.57 2.01 2.28
C ASN A 223 -17.38 2.75 3.62
N ARG A 224 -16.39 3.65 3.73
CA ARG A 224 -16.26 4.49 4.93
C ARG A 224 -17.48 5.38 5.03
N ILE A 225 -17.93 5.63 6.25
CA ILE A 225 -19.07 6.50 6.57
C ILE A 225 -18.91 7.88 5.93
N SER A 226 -17.67 8.38 5.89
CA SER A 226 -17.33 9.66 5.24
C SER A 226 -17.63 9.70 3.74
N ASN A 227 -17.69 8.55 3.05
CA ASN A 227 -18.04 8.44 1.63
C ASN A 227 -19.50 8.01 1.41
N LEU A 228 -20.29 7.85 2.48
CA LEU A 228 -21.69 7.44 2.39
C LEU A 228 -22.62 8.62 2.61
N ALA A 229 -23.66 8.68 1.78
CA ALA A 229 -24.74 9.65 1.85
C ALA A 229 -26.10 8.96 1.78
N LEU A 230 -27.16 9.70 2.11
CA LEU A 230 -28.54 9.29 1.80
C LEU A 230 -29.02 9.94 0.51
N ALA A 231 -29.68 9.16 -0.33
CA ALA A 231 -30.22 9.64 -1.58
C ALA A 231 -31.56 8.98 -1.90
N CYS A 232 -32.47 9.74 -2.50
CA CYS A 232 -33.68 9.16 -3.07
C CYS A 232 -33.33 8.33 -4.30
N GLU A 233 -34.20 7.38 -4.68
CA GLU A 233 -33.98 6.52 -5.83
C GLU A 233 -33.73 7.31 -7.12
N LYS A 234 -34.46 8.41 -7.35
CA LYS A 234 -34.30 9.27 -8.53
C LYS A 234 -32.90 9.89 -8.58
N CYS A 235 -32.41 10.45 -7.47
CA CYS A 235 -31.09 11.07 -7.42
C CYS A 235 -29.97 10.03 -7.51
N ASN A 236 -30.07 8.92 -6.78
CA ASN A 236 -29.06 7.86 -6.81
C ASN A 236 -28.94 7.23 -8.21
N THR A 237 -30.09 6.96 -8.86
CA THR A 237 -30.11 6.46 -10.23
C THR A 237 -29.58 7.48 -11.22
N ALA A 238 -29.97 8.75 -11.08
CA ALA A 238 -29.47 9.82 -11.93
C ALA A 238 -27.95 9.95 -11.78
N LYS A 239 -27.40 10.06 -10.56
CA LYS A 239 -25.95 10.18 -10.37
C LYS A 239 -25.24 8.94 -10.89
N GLY A 240 -25.71 7.75 -10.53
CA GLY A 240 -25.12 6.49 -10.97
C GLY A 240 -23.61 6.43 -10.69
N THR A 241 -22.81 6.30 -11.74
CA THR A 241 -21.34 6.26 -11.66
C THR A 241 -20.66 7.58 -11.99
N ARG A 242 -21.41 8.67 -12.15
CA ARG A 242 -20.87 10.00 -12.45
C ARG A 242 -20.06 10.55 -11.28
N ASP A 243 -19.07 11.39 -11.57
CA ASP A 243 -18.40 12.13 -10.50
C ASP A 243 -19.40 13.07 -9.83
N ILE A 244 -19.27 13.29 -8.52
CA ILE A 244 -20.17 14.19 -7.80
C ILE A 244 -20.03 15.63 -8.30
N LYS A 245 -18.82 16.04 -8.72
CA LYS A 245 -18.58 17.37 -9.30
C LYS A 245 -19.32 17.54 -10.63
N ASP A 246 -19.32 16.49 -11.46
CA ASP A 246 -20.06 16.50 -12.73
C ASP A 246 -21.57 16.50 -12.51
N PHE A 247 -22.04 15.69 -11.56
CA PHE A 247 -23.46 15.55 -11.25
C PHE A 247 -24.05 16.86 -10.69
N LEU A 248 -23.30 17.55 -9.84
CA LEU A 248 -23.70 18.80 -9.19
C LEU A 248 -23.11 20.04 -9.85
N ARG A 249 -22.68 19.96 -11.12
CA ARG A 249 -22.09 21.09 -11.85
C ARG A 249 -22.97 22.35 -11.83
N LYS A 250 -24.29 22.19 -11.82
CA LYS A 250 -25.27 23.29 -11.75
C LYS A 250 -25.72 23.64 -10.32
N LYS A 251 -25.20 22.97 -9.29
CA LYS A 251 -25.55 23.13 -7.87
C LYS A 251 -24.29 23.16 -6.99
N PRO A 252 -23.45 24.21 -7.11
CA PRO A 252 -22.18 24.30 -6.40
C PRO A 252 -22.33 24.33 -4.87
N GLU A 253 -23.41 24.94 -4.35
CA GLU A 253 -23.66 24.99 -2.90
C GLU A 253 -23.91 23.60 -2.30
N VAL A 254 -24.70 22.77 -2.98
CA VAL A 254 -24.96 21.39 -2.56
C VAL A 254 -23.66 20.57 -2.60
N LEU A 255 -22.82 20.78 -3.62
CA LEU A 255 -21.52 20.13 -3.73
C LEU A 255 -20.61 20.50 -2.55
N LYS A 256 -20.54 21.79 -2.20
CA LYS A 256 -19.74 22.29 -1.08
C LYS A 256 -20.21 21.70 0.26
N ARG A 257 -21.52 21.66 0.49
CA ARG A 257 -22.12 21.03 1.69
C ARG A 257 -21.72 19.55 1.81
N ILE A 258 -21.87 18.78 0.74
CA ILE A 258 -21.56 17.35 0.75
C ILE A 258 -20.05 17.11 0.95
N GLN A 259 -19.20 17.93 0.32
CA GLN A 259 -17.75 17.83 0.47
C GLN A 259 -17.28 18.19 1.87
N ALA A 260 -17.90 19.19 2.51
CA ALA A 260 -17.58 19.55 3.90
C ALA A 260 -17.85 18.38 4.88
N GLN A 261 -18.83 17.53 4.58
CA GLN A 261 -19.16 16.35 5.39
C GLN A 261 -18.40 15.07 4.96
N ALA A 262 -17.58 15.13 3.91
CA ALA A 262 -16.91 13.97 3.32
C ALA A 262 -15.38 14.02 3.55
N ASN A 263 -14.91 13.21 4.49
CA ASN A 263 -13.47 13.08 4.78
C ASN A 263 -12.75 12.20 3.75
N ALA A 264 -11.51 12.60 3.43
CA ALA A 264 -10.62 11.84 2.55
C ALA A 264 -10.25 10.47 3.17
N PRO A 265 -10.11 9.40 2.36
CA PRO A 265 -9.80 8.08 2.88
C PRO A 265 -8.32 7.94 3.26
N LEU A 266 -8.02 7.55 4.51
CA LEU A 266 -6.67 7.21 5.02
C LEU A 266 -6.16 5.83 4.57
N LYS A 267 -6.26 5.53 3.27
CA LYS A 267 -5.91 4.23 2.69
C LYS A 267 -4.42 3.88 2.81
N ASP A 268 -3.56 4.89 2.71
CA ASP A 268 -2.11 4.72 2.64
C ASP A 268 -1.55 4.45 4.04
N ALA A 269 -1.97 5.23 5.03
CA ALA A 269 -1.68 5.00 6.44
C ALA A 269 -2.18 3.62 6.92
N ALA A 270 -3.41 3.23 6.53
CA ALA A 270 -3.94 1.90 6.84
C ALA A 270 -3.10 0.77 6.23
N ALA A 271 -2.57 0.97 5.02
CA ALA A 271 -1.74 -0.03 4.36
C ALA A 271 -0.39 -0.19 5.08
N VAL A 272 0.25 0.91 5.50
CA VAL A 272 1.52 0.89 6.26
C VAL A 272 1.31 0.24 7.63
N ASN A 273 0.26 0.61 8.36
CA ASN A 273 -0.08 -0.02 9.64
C ASN A 273 -0.28 -1.54 9.52
N ALA A 274 -0.97 -2.00 8.48
CA ALA A 274 -1.24 -3.43 8.25
C ALA A 274 0.04 -4.23 7.95
N THR A 275 1.06 -3.57 7.39
CA THR A 275 2.37 -4.16 7.08
C THR A 275 3.45 -3.82 8.12
N ARG A 276 3.10 -3.18 9.24
CA ARG A 276 4.08 -2.69 10.22
C ARG A 276 4.84 -3.81 10.93
N TRP A 277 4.11 -4.80 11.44
CA TRP A 277 4.66 -5.86 12.30
C TRP A 277 5.13 -7.09 11.53
N LEU A 278 5.46 -6.91 10.26
CA LEU A 278 5.82 -8.03 9.43
C LEU A 278 7.15 -8.60 9.91
N ARG A 279 7.04 -9.82 10.42
CA ARG A 279 8.14 -10.64 10.87
C ARG A 279 8.97 -11.00 9.64
N PHE A 280 10.11 -10.33 9.46
CA PHE A 280 11.20 -10.84 8.65
C PHE A 280 11.81 -12.03 9.43
N VAL A 281 11.15 -13.18 9.35
CA VAL A 281 11.63 -14.46 9.88
C VAL A 281 11.89 -15.36 8.68
#